data_AF-A0A6V7WJS0-F1
#
_entry.id   AF-A0A6V7WJS0-F1
#
_cell.length_a   1.000
_cell.length_b   1.000
_cell.length_c   1.000
_cell.angle_alpha   90.00
_cell.angle_beta   90.00
_cell.angle_gamma   90.00
#
_symmetry.space_group_name_H-M   'P 1'
#
loop_
_entity.id
_entity.type
_entity.pdbx_description
1 polymer ?
#
loop_
_entity_poly.entity_id
_entity_poly.type
_entity_poly.pdbx_seq_one_letter_code
_entity_poly.pdbx_strand_id
1 'polypeptide(L)'
;MLKQAKISNKNRRIILASNAPPFHLEEVRKDYPVKQRLQKSQFNIKNVKSEGDMVRMKEGLISSIGKESIIQNQSARKWIIKQASGGLVSAVEPVMENSKENIWVFHVTASNSNLPSEDDPKLQAIEEHKSKSNFGLRSVLIDDQTYHYYYEDISNCILWPALHNIQENITVHDNERDFNEAINAYKNVNKQFAQTIFDLKRTENDFIWIQDYHLMLVGFYLRQMENEKMFKNKKPMELGFFLHTPFELAEGFTENLLNLGFK
;
A
#
# COMPACT_ATOMS: atom_id res chain seq x y z
N MET A 1 20.67 -22.70 -5.95
CA MET A 1 21.41 -21.45 -6.26
C MET A 1 20.55 -20.62 -7.21
N LEU A 2 19.64 -19.80 -6.65
CA LEU A 2 18.87 -18.83 -7.44
C LEU A 2 19.82 -17.70 -7.81
N LYS A 3 20.19 -17.60 -9.09
CA LYS A 3 20.90 -16.43 -9.61
C LYS A 3 19.95 -15.24 -9.51
N GLN A 4 20.18 -14.38 -8.52
CA GLN A 4 19.61 -13.04 -8.49
C GLN A 4 19.86 -12.39 -9.85
N ALA A 5 18.79 -11.94 -10.51
CA ALA A 5 18.90 -11.15 -11.72
C ALA A 5 19.74 -9.91 -11.40
N LYS A 6 20.99 -9.87 -11.88
CA LYS A 6 21.80 -8.67 -11.85
C LYS A 6 21.13 -7.66 -12.78
N ILE A 7 20.32 -6.78 -12.22
CA ILE A 7 19.85 -5.56 -12.90
C ILE A 7 21.12 -4.75 -13.20
N SER A 8 21.64 -4.86 -14.42
CA SER A 8 23.00 -4.46 -14.78
C SER A 8 23.17 -2.97 -15.09
N ASN A 9 22.30 -2.09 -14.62
CA ASN A 9 22.43 -0.65 -14.86
C ASN A 9 22.46 0.11 -13.53
N LYS A 10 23.68 0.42 -13.08
CA LYS A 10 23.98 1.11 -11.81
C LYS A 10 23.35 2.52 -11.66
N ASN A 11 22.67 3.07 -12.67
CA ASN A 11 22.11 4.42 -12.66
C ASN A 11 20.66 4.51 -13.12
N ARG A 12 19.88 3.43 -13.04
CA ARG A 12 18.50 3.46 -13.48
C ARG A 12 17.54 3.73 -12.33
N ARG A 13 16.77 4.81 -12.43
CA ARG A 13 15.68 5.12 -11.52
C ARG A 13 14.52 4.13 -11.71
N ILE A 14 14.06 3.54 -10.60
CA ILE A 14 12.93 2.62 -10.56
C ILE A 14 11.71 3.35 -10.00
N ILE A 15 10.60 3.28 -10.70
CA ILE A 15 9.26 3.65 -10.20
C ILE A 15 8.51 2.34 -10.00
N LEU A 16 8.47 1.88 -8.75
CA LEU A 16 7.77 0.66 -8.38
C LEU A 16 6.34 0.99 -7.98
N ALA A 17 5.37 0.20 -8.44
CA ALA A 17 3.98 0.31 -8.04
C ALA A 17 3.50 -1.01 -7.44
N SER A 18 2.96 -0.96 -6.22
CA SER A 18 2.33 -2.10 -5.57
C SER A 18 1.03 -1.68 -4.92
N ASN A 19 0.13 -2.65 -4.70
CA ASN A 19 -1.10 -2.39 -3.98
C ASN A 19 -0.79 -1.85 -2.58
N ALA A 20 -0.02 -2.59 -1.76
CA ALA A 20 0.28 -2.19 -0.39
C ALA A 20 1.54 -1.29 -0.28
N PRO A 21 1.60 -0.40 0.73
CA PRO A 21 2.83 0.30 1.11
C PRO A 21 3.94 -0.64 1.61
N PRO A 22 5.22 -0.20 1.63
CA PRO A 22 6.33 -0.93 2.26
C PRO A 22 6.29 -0.94 3.80
N PHE A 23 5.17 -0.53 4.40
CA PHE A 23 5.01 -0.38 5.83
C PHE A 23 3.57 -0.62 6.27
N HIS A 24 3.36 -0.84 7.56
CA HIS A 24 2.05 -0.85 8.19
C HIS A 24 1.78 0.51 8.85
N LEU A 25 0.61 1.07 8.57
CA LEU A 25 0.08 2.23 9.28
C LEU A 25 -0.76 1.74 10.47
N GLU A 26 -0.39 2.13 11.68
CA GLU A 26 -1.11 1.78 12.90
C GLU A 26 -1.63 3.03 13.61
N GLU A 27 -2.94 3.08 13.86
CA GLU A 27 -3.58 4.14 14.65
C GLU A 27 -3.28 3.89 16.13
N VAL A 28 -2.54 4.79 16.76
CA VAL A 28 -2.33 4.77 18.22
C VAL A 28 -3.53 5.46 18.87
N ARG A 29 -4.51 4.66 19.31
CA ARG A 29 -5.61 5.16 20.17
C ARG A 29 -5.11 5.28 21.60
N LYS A 30 -5.33 6.45 22.22
CA LYS A 30 -4.72 6.77 23.50
C LYS A 30 -5.24 5.93 24.68
N ASP A 31 -6.43 5.32 24.63
CA ASP A 31 -7.00 4.66 25.82
C ASP A 31 -7.82 3.40 25.48
N TYR A 32 -7.26 2.22 25.76
CA TYR A 32 -8.02 1.08 26.28
C TYR A 32 -7.09 0.30 27.21
N PRO A 33 -7.40 0.15 28.52
CA PRO A 33 -6.62 -0.72 29.36
C PRO A 33 -6.79 -2.13 28.82
N VAL A 34 -5.71 -2.69 28.28
CA VAL A 34 -5.61 -4.12 28.05
C VAL A 34 -5.83 -4.76 29.42
N LYS A 35 -7.03 -5.32 29.65
CA LYS A 35 -7.18 -6.36 30.68
C LYS A 35 -6.30 -7.51 30.21
N GLN A 36 -5.01 -7.44 30.54
CA GLN A 36 -4.18 -8.63 30.56
C GLN A 36 -4.94 -9.59 31.47
N ARG A 37 -5.45 -10.66 30.88
CA ARG A 37 -5.92 -11.82 31.62
C ARG A 37 -4.68 -12.43 32.25
N LEU A 38 -4.21 -11.82 33.34
CA LEU A 38 -3.26 -12.43 34.25
C LEU A 38 -3.96 -13.69 34.74
N GLN A 39 -3.52 -14.85 34.25
CA GLN A 39 -3.77 -16.10 34.95
C GLN A 39 -3.30 -15.88 36.38
N LYS A 40 -4.23 -15.95 37.33
CA LYS A 40 -3.92 -15.94 38.77
C LYS A 40 -2.99 -17.13 39.05
N SER A 41 -1.69 -16.89 39.01
CA SER A 41 -0.71 -17.70 39.72
C SER A 41 -0.03 -16.78 40.73
N GLN A 42 -0.47 -16.95 41.97
CA GLN A 42 0.27 -16.73 43.21
C GLN A 42 1.28 -15.57 43.21
N PHE A 43 0.88 -14.38 43.66
CA PHE A 43 1.79 -13.56 44.48
C PHE A 43 0.99 -12.82 45.56
N ASN A 44 1.44 -13.06 46.79
CA ASN A 44 0.88 -12.62 48.04
C ASN A 44 1.70 -11.41 48.48
N ILE A 45 1.15 -10.19 48.46
CA ILE A 45 1.83 -9.03 49.06
C ILE A 45 0.84 -8.30 49.95
N LYS A 46 1.03 -8.54 51.25
CA LYS A 46 0.54 -7.73 52.36
C LYS A 46 1.27 -6.37 52.36
N ASN A 47 0.55 -5.34 52.82
CA ASN A 47 1.03 -4.03 53.27
C ASN A 47 1.48 -3.03 52.20
N VAL A 48 0.67 -1.97 51.97
CA VAL A 48 1.07 -0.56 52.13
C VAL A 48 -0.20 0.27 52.46
N LYS A 49 -0.08 1.17 53.45
CA LYS A 49 -1.11 2.09 53.98
C LYS A 49 -1.01 3.48 53.34
N SER A 50 -2.14 4.21 53.42
CA SER A 50 -2.37 5.68 53.50
C SER A 50 -2.06 6.61 52.32
N GLU A 51 -3.14 7.24 51.84
CA GLU A 51 -3.42 8.68 51.64
C GLU A 51 -2.30 9.68 51.27
N GLY A 52 -2.63 10.52 50.27
CA GLY A 52 -2.39 11.97 50.29
C GLY A 52 -1.17 12.49 49.53
N ASP A 53 -1.33 12.90 48.27
CA ASP A 53 -1.34 14.33 47.89
C ASP A 53 -1.14 14.55 46.38
N MET A 54 -2.00 15.40 45.83
CA MET A 54 -1.85 15.98 44.49
C MET A 54 -0.69 16.98 44.49
N VAL A 55 0.32 16.76 43.64
CA VAL A 55 1.26 17.82 43.25
C VAL A 55 1.10 18.09 41.76
N ARG A 56 0.67 19.31 41.46
CA ARG A 56 0.62 19.89 40.12
C ARG A 56 1.84 20.79 39.97
N MET A 57 2.69 20.55 38.98
CA MET A 57 3.50 21.52 38.21
C MET A 57 4.32 20.73 37.17
N LYS A 58 4.04 20.97 35.89
CA LYS A 58 4.88 21.73 34.92
C LYS A 58 6.08 20.92 34.40
N GLU A 59 6.08 20.79 33.07
CA GLU A 59 7.20 20.46 32.19
C GLU A 59 7.70 19.00 32.18
N GLY A 60 7.49 18.34 31.02
CA GLY A 60 8.36 17.32 30.43
C GLY A 60 8.61 16.03 31.21
N LEU A 61 7.92 14.95 30.85
CA LEU A 61 8.45 13.60 31.07
C LEU A 61 9.16 13.13 29.79
N ILE A 62 10.49 13.13 29.82
CA ILE A 62 11.31 12.39 28.87
C ILE A 62 11.46 10.98 29.44
N SER A 63 10.74 9.99 28.88
CA SER A 63 11.09 8.59 29.07
C SER A 63 11.93 8.14 27.89
N SER A 64 13.21 7.85 28.13
CA SER A 64 14.11 7.27 27.14
C SER A 64 13.69 5.83 26.81
N ILE A 65 12.84 5.69 25.80
CA ILE A 65 12.69 4.48 25.00
C ILE A 65 13.30 4.84 23.63
N GLY A 66 14.14 3.94 23.10
CA GLY A 66 15.23 4.25 22.16
C GLY A 66 14.88 5.16 20.97
N LYS A 67 15.84 6.04 20.63
CA LYS A 67 15.97 6.85 19.40
C LYS A 67 14.68 7.09 18.59
N GLU A 68 13.64 7.66 19.18
CA GLU A 68 12.50 8.19 18.45
C GLU A 68 12.14 9.57 18.99
N SER A 69 12.11 10.56 18.10
CA SER A 69 11.70 11.93 18.41
C SER A 69 10.18 11.99 18.56
N ILE A 70 9.71 12.32 19.76
CA ILE A 70 8.29 12.43 20.11
C ILE A 70 7.92 13.92 20.14
N ILE A 71 7.08 14.37 19.22
CA ILE A 71 6.39 15.68 19.31
C ILE A 71 4.94 15.42 19.77
N GLN A 72 4.48 16.16 20.78
CA GLN A 72 3.19 15.96 21.45
C GLN A 72 2.18 17.05 21.05
N ASN A 73 0.96 16.64 20.65
CA ASN A 73 -0.22 17.49 20.73
C ASN A 73 -1.44 16.66 21.18
N GLN A 74 -2.24 17.16 22.13
CA GLN A 74 -3.06 16.35 23.04
C GLN A 74 -4.44 15.90 22.51
N SER A 75 -4.75 16.09 21.23
CA SER A 75 -6.06 15.72 20.63
C SER A 75 -5.98 15.06 19.25
N ALA A 76 -4.79 14.77 18.74
CA ALA A 76 -4.60 14.23 17.40
C ALA A 76 -4.60 12.68 17.40
N ARG A 77 -5.39 12.07 16.50
CA ARG A 77 -5.18 10.67 16.09
C ARG A 77 -3.74 10.56 15.60
N LYS A 78 -2.91 9.75 16.25
CA LYS A 78 -1.52 9.57 15.88
C LYS A 78 -1.37 8.28 15.09
N TRP A 79 -0.76 8.36 13.93
CA TRP A 79 -0.38 7.20 13.14
C TRP A 79 1.11 6.94 13.31
N ILE A 80 1.46 5.67 13.51
CA ILE A 80 2.85 5.22 13.49
C ILE A 80 3.07 4.29 12.32
N ILE A 81 4.27 4.37 11.75
CA ILE A 81 4.71 3.51 10.65
C ILE A 81 5.57 2.40 11.23
N LYS A 82 5.15 1.15 11.03
CA LYS A 82 5.94 -0.05 11.33
C LYS A 82 6.43 -0.67 10.03
N GLN A 83 7.64 -1.22 10.02
CA GLN A 83 8.16 -1.92 8.85
C GLN A 83 7.23 -3.09 8.48
N ALA A 84 6.88 -3.22 7.20
CA ALA A 84 6.10 -4.35 6.73
C ALA A 84 6.99 -5.60 6.65
N SER A 85 6.46 -6.76 7.04
CA SER A 85 7.18 -8.03 7.04
C SER A 85 6.75 -8.98 5.91
N GLY A 86 6.17 -8.45 4.84
CA GLY A 86 5.67 -9.24 3.70
C GLY A 86 6.78 -9.74 2.77
N GLY A 87 6.51 -10.85 2.07
CA GLY A 87 7.43 -11.44 1.09
C GLY A 87 7.78 -10.50 -0.07
N LEU A 88 6.79 -9.74 -0.56
CA LEU A 88 7.00 -8.68 -1.56
C LEU A 88 7.98 -7.62 -1.05
N VAL A 89 7.72 -7.07 0.14
CA VAL A 89 8.52 -5.98 0.71
C VAL A 89 9.95 -6.44 0.93
N SER A 90 10.13 -7.61 1.54
CA SER A 90 11.46 -8.18 1.79
C SER A 90 12.27 -8.45 0.51
N ALA A 91 11.60 -8.77 -0.59
CA ALA A 91 12.25 -9.03 -1.88
C ALA A 91 12.60 -7.73 -2.64
N VAL A 92 11.78 -6.70 -2.51
CA VAL A 92 11.85 -5.48 -3.32
C VAL A 92 12.60 -4.35 -2.62
N GLU A 93 12.45 -4.20 -1.30
CA GLU A 93 13.03 -3.11 -0.51
C GLU A 93 14.55 -2.97 -0.72
N PRO A 94 15.37 -4.04 -0.69
CA PRO A 94 16.81 -3.92 -0.95
C PRO A 94 17.15 -3.41 -2.36
N VAL A 95 16.28 -3.64 -3.35
CA VAL A 95 16.45 -3.11 -4.71
C VAL A 95 16.16 -1.62 -4.73
N MET A 96 15.07 -1.21 -4.06
CA MET A 96 14.65 0.18 -3.96
C MET A 96 15.64 1.04 -3.18
N GLU A 97 16.26 0.50 -2.12
CA GLU A 97 17.27 1.18 -1.31
C GLU A 97 18.57 1.49 -2.06
N ASN A 98 18.81 1.00 -3.27
CA ASN A 98 20.04 1.30 -4.01
C ASN A 98 20.12 2.76 -4.50
N SER A 99 19.02 3.52 -4.51
CA SER A 99 19.02 4.91 -4.98
C SER A 99 17.89 5.76 -4.39
N LYS A 100 18.24 6.97 -3.93
CA LYS A 100 17.28 8.01 -3.49
C LYS A 100 16.35 8.50 -4.60
N GLU A 101 16.70 8.26 -5.86
CA GLU A 101 15.86 8.63 -6.99
C GLU A 101 14.70 7.66 -7.21
N ASN A 102 14.82 6.43 -6.70
CA ASN A 102 13.77 5.43 -6.80
C ASN A 102 12.50 5.92 -6.10
N ILE A 103 11.34 5.53 -6.60
CA ILE A 103 10.05 5.88 -6.00
C ILE A 103 9.18 4.64 -5.88
N TRP A 104 8.59 4.47 -4.69
CA TRP A 104 7.57 3.48 -4.42
C TRP A 104 6.19 4.15 -4.41
N VAL A 105 5.34 3.75 -5.34
CA VAL A 105 3.94 4.15 -5.49
C VAL A 105 3.04 3.09 -4.85
N PHE A 106 2.14 3.49 -3.96
CA PHE A 106 1.23 2.61 -3.22
C PHE A 106 -0.08 3.31 -2.91
N HIS A 107 -1.13 2.57 -2.53
CA HIS A 107 -2.38 3.22 -2.11
C HIS A 107 -2.41 3.55 -0.62
N VAL A 108 -3.21 4.56 -0.26
CA VAL A 108 -3.59 4.88 1.12
C VAL A 108 -5.10 5.02 1.16
N THR A 109 -5.75 4.31 2.08
CA THR A 109 -7.19 4.43 2.29
C THR A 109 -7.54 5.65 3.13
N ALA A 110 -8.49 6.43 2.62
CA ALA A 110 -9.04 7.60 3.29
C ALA A 110 -10.25 7.18 4.13
N SER A 111 -10.11 7.28 5.46
CA SER A 111 -11.22 6.94 6.35
C SER A 111 -12.32 8.00 6.24
N ASN A 112 -13.58 7.56 6.16
CA ASN A 112 -14.80 8.40 6.13
C ASN A 112 -15.11 9.07 4.77
N SER A 113 -15.03 8.33 3.67
CA SER A 113 -15.67 8.66 2.37
C SER A 113 -15.21 9.95 1.64
N ASN A 114 -14.37 10.77 2.26
CA ASN A 114 -13.73 11.92 1.65
C ASN A 114 -12.24 11.62 1.48
N LEU A 115 -11.67 12.02 0.34
CA LEU A 115 -10.22 11.99 0.16
C LEU A 115 -9.53 12.77 1.29
N PRO A 116 -8.40 12.29 1.82
CA PRO A 116 -7.73 12.93 2.93
C PRO A 116 -7.27 14.32 2.51
N SER A 117 -7.51 15.34 3.35
CA SER A 117 -6.91 16.66 3.15
C SER A 117 -5.39 16.57 3.36
N GLU A 118 -4.64 17.59 2.91
CA GLU A 118 -3.18 17.64 3.12
C GLU A 118 -2.80 17.54 4.61
N ASP A 119 -3.70 17.93 5.50
CA ASP A 119 -3.55 17.85 6.96
C ASP A 119 -3.90 16.48 7.56
N ASP A 120 -4.18 15.45 6.76
CA ASP A 120 -4.51 14.12 7.28
C ASP A 120 -3.31 13.51 8.04
N PRO A 121 -3.50 13.09 9.31
CA PRO A 121 -2.42 12.54 10.13
C PRO A 121 -1.72 11.30 9.54
N LYS A 122 -2.41 10.49 8.70
CA LYS A 122 -1.78 9.38 7.96
C LYS A 122 -0.80 9.91 6.93
N LEU A 123 -1.17 10.94 6.17
CA LEU A 123 -0.31 11.54 5.14
C LEU A 123 0.90 12.22 5.76
N GLN A 124 0.73 12.89 6.91
CA GLN A 124 1.83 13.46 7.68
C GLN A 124 2.82 12.38 8.14
N ALA A 125 2.32 11.27 8.69
CA ALA A 125 3.19 10.16 9.10
C ALA A 125 3.99 9.57 7.92
N ILE A 126 3.37 9.45 6.74
CA ILE A 126 4.04 8.98 5.52
C ILE A 126 5.14 9.95 5.09
N GLU A 127 4.88 11.26 5.09
CA GLU A 127 5.89 12.26 4.70
C GLU A 127 7.06 12.28 5.70
N GLU A 128 6.80 12.13 7.00
CA GLU A 128 7.86 11.96 8.00
C GLU A 128 8.70 10.69 7.74
N HIS A 129 8.08 9.56 7.40
CA HIS A 129 8.80 8.33 7.11
C HIS A 129 9.59 8.39 5.80
N LYS A 130 9.07 9.08 4.79
CA LYS A 130 9.77 9.33 3.51
C LYS A 130 11.10 10.06 3.72
N SER A 131 11.23 10.88 4.75
CA SER A 131 12.52 11.52 5.11
C SER A 131 13.57 10.52 5.63
N LYS A 132 13.14 9.34 6.08
CA LYS A 132 13.99 8.28 6.66
C LYS A 132 14.34 7.17 5.66
N SER A 133 13.57 6.99 4.59
CA SER A 133 13.82 5.98 3.55
C SER A 133 14.90 6.44 2.56
N ASN A 134 15.65 5.49 1.98
CA ASN A 134 16.63 5.78 0.92
C ASN A 134 16.00 5.80 -0.49
N PHE A 135 14.69 5.98 -0.57
CA PHE A 135 13.89 6.11 -1.79
C PHE A 135 12.65 6.97 -1.50
N GLY A 136 12.04 7.54 -2.53
CA GLY A 136 10.83 8.34 -2.43
C GLY A 136 9.57 7.49 -2.24
N LEU A 137 8.59 8.04 -1.53
CA LEU A 137 7.27 7.45 -1.34
C LEU A 137 6.22 8.33 -2.03
N ARG A 138 5.27 7.70 -2.73
CA ARG A 138 4.13 8.38 -3.33
C ARG A 138 2.83 7.60 -3.10
N SER A 139 1.86 8.24 -2.47
CA SER A 139 0.54 7.66 -2.24
C SER A 139 -0.44 7.96 -3.38
N VAL A 140 -1.26 6.97 -3.72
CA VAL A 140 -2.52 7.10 -4.45
C VAL A 140 -3.64 7.04 -3.42
N LEU A 141 -4.50 8.06 -3.38
CA LEU A 141 -5.54 8.15 -2.38
C LEU A 141 -6.80 7.45 -2.89
N ILE A 142 -7.31 6.51 -2.10
CA ILE A 142 -8.50 5.72 -2.45
C ILE A 142 -9.48 5.85 -1.29
N ASP A 143 -10.74 6.20 -1.57
CA ASP A 143 -11.80 6.19 -0.56
C ASP A 143 -12.21 4.75 -0.19
N ASP A 144 -12.80 4.59 0.99
CA ASP A 144 -13.14 3.27 1.52
C ASP A 144 -14.08 2.46 0.61
N GLN A 145 -15.02 3.11 -0.09
CA GLN A 145 -15.97 2.43 -0.98
C GLN A 145 -15.27 1.93 -2.24
N THR A 146 -14.49 2.79 -2.90
CA THR A 146 -13.67 2.40 -4.05
C THR A 146 -12.70 1.29 -3.65
N TYR A 147 -12.10 1.37 -2.47
CA TYR A 147 -11.18 0.34 -1.97
C TYR A 147 -11.89 -1.01 -1.79
N HIS A 148 -13.07 -1.04 -1.17
CA HIS A 148 -13.86 -2.26 -1.00
C HIS A 148 -14.14 -2.92 -2.35
N TYR A 149 -14.70 -2.16 -3.30
CA TYR A 149 -14.98 -2.64 -4.65
C TYR A 149 -13.74 -3.12 -5.42
N TYR A 150 -12.63 -2.38 -5.36
CA TYR A 150 -11.40 -2.73 -6.06
C TYR A 150 -10.67 -3.93 -5.43
N TYR A 151 -10.50 -3.91 -4.11
CA TYR A 151 -9.63 -4.85 -3.39
C TYR A 151 -10.38 -6.09 -2.93
N GLU A 152 -11.54 -5.93 -2.32
CA GLU A 152 -12.31 -7.06 -1.79
C GLU A 152 -13.02 -7.76 -2.93
N ASP A 153 -13.85 -7.04 -3.70
CA ASP A 153 -14.70 -7.68 -4.71
C ASP A 153 -13.92 -8.11 -5.96
N ILE A 154 -13.27 -7.18 -6.67
CA ILE A 154 -12.59 -7.57 -7.91
C ILE A 154 -11.30 -8.33 -7.62
N SER A 155 -10.41 -7.78 -6.78
CA SER A 155 -9.09 -8.38 -6.60
C SER A 155 -9.16 -9.72 -5.86
N ASN A 156 -9.85 -9.80 -4.72
CA ASN A 156 -9.80 -10.99 -3.87
C ASN A 156 -10.96 -11.97 -4.06
N CYS A 157 -12.17 -11.51 -4.44
CA CYS A 157 -13.29 -12.42 -4.68
C CYS A 157 -13.37 -12.93 -6.13
N ILE A 158 -12.71 -12.27 -7.09
CA ILE A 158 -12.72 -12.69 -8.51
C ILE A 158 -11.32 -13.06 -9.01
N LEU A 159 -10.38 -12.11 -9.02
CA LEU A 159 -9.06 -12.34 -9.64
C LEU A 159 -8.24 -13.37 -8.88
N TRP A 160 -8.17 -13.27 -7.55
CA TRP A 160 -7.42 -14.22 -6.73
C TRP A 160 -7.88 -15.68 -6.93
N PRO A 161 -9.18 -16.05 -6.75
CA PRO A 161 -9.61 -17.43 -6.98
C PRO A 161 -9.47 -17.87 -8.44
N ALA A 162 -9.68 -16.97 -9.41
CA ALA A 162 -9.47 -17.28 -10.82
C ALA A 162 -8.00 -17.62 -11.14
N LEU A 163 -7.05 -16.84 -10.62
CA LEU A 163 -5.60 -17.04 -10.83
C LEU A 163 -5.06 -18.30 -10.13
N HIS A 164 -5.73 -18.73 -9.06
CA HIS A 164 -5.41 -19.98 -8.35
C HIS A 164 -6.17 -21.20 -8.88
N ASN A 165 -6.96 -21.04 -9.96
CA ASN A 165 -7.76 -22.12 -10.54
C ASN A 165 -8.77 -22.75 -9.55
N ILE A 166 -9.36 -21.92 -8.68
CA ILE A 166 -10.39 -22.31 -7.70
C ILE A 166 -11.69 -21.59 -8.06
N GLN A 167 -12.25 -21.93 -9.23
CA GLN A 167 -13.38 -21.22 -9.84
C GLN A 167 -14.63 -21.23 -8.97
N GLU A 168 -14.84 -22.29 -8.19
CA GLU A 168 -15.94 -22.44 -7.25
C GLU A 168 -15.93 -21.39 -6.13
N ASN A 169 -14.79 -20.73 -5.90
CA ASN A 169 -14.65 -19.66 -4.91
C ASN A 169 -14.82 -18.26 -5.51
N ILE A 170 -15.04 -18.15 -6.83
CA ILE A 170 -15.33 -16.86 -7.46
C ILE A 170 -16.70 -16.38 -6.96
N THR A 171 -16.70 -15.22 -6.31
CA THR A 171 -17.92 -14.57 -5.83
C THR A 171 -18.12 -13.27 -6.61
N VAL A 172 -19.29 -13.12 -7.24
CA VAL A 172 -19.68 -11.93 -8.00
C VAL A 172 -20.95 -11.34 -7.41
N HIS A 173 -21.15 -10.03 -7.57
CA HIS A 173 -22.39 -9.37 -7.18
C HIS A 173 -23.57 -9.94 -7.96
N ASP A 174 -24.66 -10.24 -7.26
CA ASP A 174 -25.91 -10.76 -7.87
C ASP A 174 -26.59 -9.72 -8.77
N ASN A 175 -26.34 -8.42 -8.51
CA ASN A 175 -26.91 -7.34 -9.28
C ASN A 175 -25.87 -6.69 -10.22
N GLU A 176 -26.31 -6.38 -11.44
CA GLU A 176 -25.47 -5.83 -12.51
C GLU A 176 -24.88 -4.46 -12.14
N ARG A 177 -25.61 -3.68 -11.32
CA ARG A 177 -25.17 -2.34 -10.92
C ARG A 177 -23.89 -2.41 -10.08
N ASP A 178 -23.91 -3.17 -9.00
CA ASP A 178 -22.79 -3.28 -8.06
C ASP A 178 -21.61 -3.99 -8.72
N PHE A 179 -21.87 -4.96 -9.61
CA PHE A 179 -20.82 -5.55 -10.44
C PHE A 179 -20.13 -4.50 -11.33
N ASN A 180 -20.91 -3.64 -11.99
CA ASN A 180 -20.36 -2.55 -12.80
C ASN A 180 -19.63 -1.50 -11.96
N GLU A 181 -20.13 -1.16 -10.77
CA GLU A 181 -19.45 -0.28 -9.82
C GLU A 181 -18.09 -0.89 -9.39
N ALA A 182 -18.05 -2.20 -9.11
CA ALA A 182 -16.83 -2.92 -8.76
C ALA A 182 -15.79 -2.92 -9.89
N ILE A 183 -16.20 -3.25 -11.11
CA ILE A 183 -15.33 -3.22 -12.30
C ILE A 183 -14.82 -1.79 -12.55
N ASN A 184 -15.68 -0.78 -12.42
CA ASN A 184 -15.29 0.61 -12.60
C ASN A 184 -14.32 1.09 -11.52
N ALA A 185 -14.50 0.68 -10.26
CA ALA A 185 -13.54 0.95 -9.19
C ALA A 185 -12.16 0.35 -9.52
N TYR A 186 -12.13 -0.90 -9.98
CA TYR A 186 -10.88 -1.57 -10.34
C TYR A 186 -10.14 -0.87 -11.49
N LYS A 187 -10.87 -0.50 -12.54
CA LYS A 187 -10.35 0.31 -13.66
C LYS A 187 -9.87 1.68 -13.18
N ASN A 188 -10.65 2.36 -12.32
CA ASN A 188 -10.34 3.68 -11.80
C ASN A 188 -9.06 3.68 -10.96
N VAL A 189 -8.90 2.73 -10.02
CA VAL A 189 -7.68 2.61 -9.20
C VAL A 189 -6.46 2.37 -10.09
N ASN A 190 -6.53 1.41 -11.01
CA ASN A 190 -5.44 1.15 -11.95
C ASN A 190 -5.09 2.39 -12.80
N LYS A 191 -6.08 3.16 -13.24
CA LYS A 191 -5.88 4.42 -13.97
C LYS A 191 -5.20 5.49 -13.10
N GLN A 192 -5.58 5.61 -11.84
CA GLN A 192 -4.95 6.55 -10.89
C GLN A 192 -3.49 6.21 -10.61
N PHE A 193 -3.16 4.92 -10.45
CA PHE A 193 -1.78 4.46 -10.37
C PHE A 193 -1.00 4.81 -11.64
N ALA A 194 -1.55 4.49 -12.82
CA ALA A 194 -0.92 4.82 -14.09
C ALA A 194 -0.67 6.33 -14.25
N GLN A 195 -1.65 7.17 -13.91
CA GLN A 195 -1.52 8.62 -13.95
C GLN A 195 -0.40 9.11 -13.02
N THR A 196 -0.39 8.61 -11.78
CA THR A 196 0.64 8.96 -10.78
C THR A 196 2.03 8.59 -11.27
N ILE A 197 2.21 7.39 -11.82
CA ILE A 197 3.49 6.94 -12.39
C ILE A 197 3.89 7.81 -13.59
N PHE A 198 2.93 8.10 -14.47
CA PHE A 198 3.16 8.91 -15.67
C PHE A 198 3.66 10.31 -15.31
N ASP A 199 3.08 10.93 -14.28
CA ASP A 199 3.47 12.27 -13.81
C ASP A 199 4.82 12.26 -13.06
N LEU A 200 5.19 11.15 -12.44
CA LEU A 200 6.49 10.98 -11.78
C LEU A 200 7.64 10.70 -12.74
N LYS A 201 7.35 10.20 -13.95
CA LYS A 201 8.35 9.85 -14.97
C LYS A 201 9.09 11.11 -15.41
N ARG A 202 10.43 11.06 -15.33
CA ARG A 202 11.30 12.19 -15.70
C ARG A 202 12.07 11.92 -16.98
N THR A 203 12.54 10.69 -17.16
CA THR A 203 13.45 10.34 -18.26
C THR A 203 12.92 9.16 -19.08
N GLU A 204 13.50 8.94 -20.26
CA GLU A 204 13.27 7.73 -21.07
C GLU A 204 13.99 6.48 -20.49
N ASN A 205 14.86 6.69 -19.51
CA ASN A 205 15.59 5.65 -18.83
C ASN A 205 14.92 5.23 -17.52
N ASP A 206 13.79 5.82 -17.10
CA ASP A 206 13.08 5.34 -15.91
C ASP A 206 12.58 3.91 -16.16
N PHE A 207 12.67 3.02 -15.16
CA PHE A 207 12.06 1.69 -15.19
C PHE A 207 10.77 1.72 -14.39
N ILE A 208 9.67 1.30 -14.99
CA ILE A 208 8.39 1.19 -14.27
C ILE A 208 8.20 -0.28 -13.93
N TRP A 209 8.07 -0.60 -12.64
CA TRP A 209 7.95 -1.97 -12.17
C TRP A 209 6.64 -2.17 -11.39
N ILE A 210 5.67 -2.82 -12.04
CA ILE A 210 4.31 -3.02 -11.54
C ILE A 210 4.23 -4.38 -10.86
N GLN A 211 3.65 -4.41 -9.65
CA GLN A 211 3.55 -5.60 -8.82
C GLN A 211 2.09 -6.08 -8.72
N ASP A 212 1.93 -7.36 -9.01
CA ASP A 212 0.81 -8.21 -8.63
C ASP A 212 -0.52 -7.98 -9.37
N TYR A 213 -1.45 -8.91 -9.18
CA TYR A 213 -2.72 -8.95 -9.91
C TYR A 213 -3.60 -7.72 -9.71
N HIS A 214 -3.49 -7.06 -8.56
CA HIS A 214 -4.23 -5.84 -8.24
C HIS A 214 -4.03 -4.70 -9.28
N LEU A 215 -2.85 -4.65 -9.91
CA LEU A 215 -2.43 -3.55 -10.78
C LEU A 215 -2.26 -3.97 -12.25
N MET A 216 -2.96 -5.02 -12.70
CA MET A 216 -2.80 -5.58 -14.05
C MET A 216 -3.12 -4.59 -15.19
N LEU A 217 -3.99 -3.60 -14.98
CA LEU A 217 -4.38 -2.64 -16.01
C LEU A 217 -3.46 -1.41 -16.07
N VAL A 218 -2.55 -1.22 -15.10
CA VAL A 218 -1.64 -0.07 -15.07
C VAL A 218 -0.81 0.02 -16.35
N GLY A 219 -0.28 -1.11 -16.83
CA GLY A 219 0.54 -1.15 -18.05
C GLY A 219 -0.25 -0.71 -19.30
N PHE A 220 -1.51 -1.10 -19.41
CA PHE A 220 -2.41 -0.68 -20.48
C PHE A 220 -2.62 0.84 -20.46
N TYR A 221 -2.98 1.41 -19.31
CA TYR A 221 -3.21 2.85 -19.20
C TYR A 221 -1.95 3.69 -19.47
N LEU A 222 -0.77 3.23 -19.02
CA LEU A 222 0.50 3.88 -19.33
C LEU A 222 0.76 3.94 -20.84
N ARG A 223 0.52 2.83 -21.56
CA ARG A 223 0.65 2.81 -23.03
C ARG A 223 -0.34 3.71 -23.73
N GLN A 224 -1.58 3.77 -23.24
CA GLN A 224 -2.57 4.69 -23.78
C GLN A 224 -2.11 6.15 -23.64
N MET A 225 -1.68 6.56 -22.44
CA MET A 225 -1.18 7.91 -22.17
C MET A 225 0.08 8.25 -23.00
N GLU A 226 0.95 7.26 -23.22
CA GLU A 226 2.14 7.41 -24.08
C GLU A 226 1.76 7.75 -25.52
N ASN A 227 0.78 7.02 -26.07
CA ASN A 227 0.32 7.19 -27.45
C ASN A 227 -0.41 8.52 -27.63
N GLU A 228 -1.27 8.90 -26.67
CA GLU A 228 -2.04 10.15 -26.70
C GLU A 228 -1.16 11.39 -26.70
N LYS A 229 -0.08 11.40 -25.90
CA LYS A 229 0.84 12.55 -25.82
C LYS A 229 1.81 12.64 -27.01
N MET A 230 1.59 11.85 -28.07
CA MET A 230 2.30 11.92 -29.35
C MET A 230 3.82 12.05 -29.15
N PHE A 231 4.41 11.16 -28.33
CA PHE A 231 5.86 11.05 -28.22
C PHE A 231 6.47 10.45 -29.50
N LYS A 232 6.17 11.04 -30.66
CA LYS A 232 6.82 10.75 -31.93
C LYS A 232 8.31 11.03 -31.73
N ASN A 233 9.13 10.00 -31.89
CA ASN A 233 10.60 10.01 -31.78
C ASN A 233 11.19 9.89 -30.36
N LYS A 234 10.44 9.45 -29.34
CA LYS A 234 11.02 9.08 -28.03
C LYS A 234 11.07 7.57 -27.85
N LYS A 235 12.04 7.08 -27.07
CA LYS A 235 12.08 5.69 -26.65
C LYS A 235 10.81 5.36 -25.85
N PRO A 236 10.12 4.23 -26.14
CA PRO A 236 8.97 3.81 -25.35
C PRO A 236 9.31 3.59 -23.88
N MET A 237 8.33 3.81 -23.01
CA MET A 237 8.38 3.46 -21.61
C MET A 237 8.75 2.00 -21.45
N GLU A 238 9.70 1.74 -20.56
CA GLU A 238 10.07 0.38 -20.22
C GLU A 238 9.30 -0.04 -18.97
N LEU A 239 8.49 -1.06 -19.16
CA LEU A 239 7.56 -1.57 -18.17
C LEU A 239 7.95 -3.00 -17.83
N GLY A 240 8.03 -3.32 -16.55
CA GLY A 240 8.05 -4.68 -16.03
C GLY A 240 6.79 -4.94 -15.22
N PHE A 241 6.20 -6.12 -15.40
CA PHE A 241 5.11 -6.62 -14.56
C PHE A 241 5.54 -7.92 -13.91
N PHE A 242 5.27 -8.08 -12.63
CA PHE A 242 5.54 -9.31 -11.90
C PHE A 242 4.29 -9.76 -11.14
N LEU A 243 3.80 -10.96 -11.43
CA LEU A 243 2.66 -11.58 -10.78
C LEU A 243 3.16 -12.49 -9.64
N HIS A 244 2.67 -12.29 -8.42
CA HIS A 244 3.14 -13.04 -7.24
C HIS A 244 2.35 -14.31 -7.00
N THR A 245 1.12 -14.37 -7.52
CA THR A 245 0.27 -15.55 -7.51
C THR A 245 0.66 -16.52 -8.61
N PRO A 246 0.24 -17.80 -8.52
CA PRO A 246 0.27 -18.69 -9.66
C PRO A 246 -0.42 -18.07 -10.88
N PHE A 247 -0.03 -18.55 -12.05
CA PHE A 247 -0.73 -18.30 -13.29
C PHE A 247 -1.03 -19.64 -13.93
N GLU A 248 -2.12 -20.27 -13.48
CA GLU A 248 -2.64 -21.47 -14.11
C GLU A 248 -3.68 -21.06 -15.15
N LEU A 249 -3.32 -21.20 -16.44
CA LEU A 249 -4.25 -21.00 -17.54
C LEU A 249 -5.25 -22.16 -17.53
N ALA A 250 -6.36 -21.99 -16.79
CA ALA A 250 -7.52 -22.84 -17.00
C ALA A 250 -7.98 -22.75 -18.46
N GLU A 251 -8.45 -23.86 -19.03
CA GLU A 251 -9.03 -23.85 -20.36
C GLU A 251 -10.21 -22.84 -20.40
N GLY A 252 -10.19 -21.92 -21.37
CA GLY A 252 -11.19 -20.83 -21.44
C GLY A 252 -10.94 -19.61 -20.53
N PHE A 253 -9.83 -19.52 -19.77
CA PHE A 253 -9.54 -18.38 -18.88
C PHE A 253 -9.71 -17.00 -19.55
N THR A 254 -9.13 -16.83 -20.74
CA THR A 254 -9.22 -15.57 -21.50
C THR A 254 -10.66 -15.26 -21.89
N GLU A 255 -11.43 -16.27 -22.28
CA GLU A 255 -12.83 -16.12 -22.70
C GLU A 255 -13.72 -15.77 -21.50
N ASN A 256 -13.48 -16.38 -20.35
CA ASN A 256 -14.18 -16.09 -19.09
C ASN A 256 -13.91 -14.67 -18.60
N LEU A 257 -12.66 -14.17 -18.67
CA LEU A 257 -12.36 -12.77 -18.33
C LEU A 257 -13.04 -11.77 -19.27
N LEU A 258 -13.04 -12.04 -20.57
CA LEU A 258 -13.73 -11.20 -21.56
C LEU A 258 -15.25 -11.17 -21.31
N ASN A 259 -15.83 -12.31 -20.91
CA ASN A 259 -17.24 -12.43 -20.56
C ASN A 259 -17.60 -11.69 -19.25
N LEU A 260 -16.63 -11.52 -18.33
CA LEU A 260 -16.76 -10.70 -17.11
C LEU A 260 -16.64 -9.18 -17.38
N GLY A 261 -16.63 -8.73 -18.63
CA GLY A 261 -16.63 -7.30 -18.97
C GLY A 261 -15.26 -6.62 -19.00
N PHE A 262 -14.18 -7.40 -18.97
CA PHE A 262 -12.82 -6.92 -19.26
C PHE A 262 -12.56 -6.83 -20.77
N LYS A 263 -13.44 -6.13 -21.49
CA LYS A 263 -13.25 -5.74 -22.90
C LYS A 263 -12.43 -4.46 -23.02
#